data_AF-A0A957Q6A9-F1
#
_entry.id   AF-A0A957Q6A9-F1
#
_cell.length_a   1.000
_cell.length_b   1.000
_cell.length_c   1.000
_cell.angle_alpha   90.00
_cell.angle_beta   90.00
_cell.angle_gamma   90.00
#
_symmetry.space_group_name_H-M   'P 1'
#
loop_
_entity.id
_entity.type
_entity.pdbx_description
1 polymer ?
#
loop_
_entity_poly.entity_id
_entity_poly.type
_entity_poly.pdbx_seq_one_letter_code
_entity_poly.pdbx_strand_id
1 'polypeptide(L)'
;MFTGPQPQSRHARMERVNALVEQLKADYGDRLLAVGLYGSTANDTDGPFSDIELFCVVQEKELDRKQVWINEEGKIELDLYDPEAVVRKAT
;
A
#
# COMPACT_ATOMS: atom_id res chain seq x y z
N MET A 1 -15.55 10.37 -17.96
CA MET A 1 -16.51 10.02 -16.89
C MET A 1 -15.82 9.01 -16.01
N PHE A 2 -15.80 9.20 -14.69
CA PHE A 2 -15.27 8.19 -13.77
C PHE A 2 -16.35 7.12 -13.58
N THR A 3 -16.10 5.89 -14.02
CA THR A 3 -17.06 4.77 -13.98
C THR A 3 -16.97 3.92 -12.71
N GLY A 4 -16.21 4.39 -11.71
CA GLY A 4 -15.94 3.65 -10.49
C GLY A 4 -14.83 2.59 -10.67
N PRO A 5 -14.47 1.89 -9.57
CA PRO A 5 -13.53 0.78 -9.65
C PRO A 5 -14.09 -0.31 -10.56
N GLN A 6 -13.32 -0.70 -11.57
CA GLN A 6 -13.62 -1.88 -12.36
C GLN A 6 -13.36 -3.15 -11.53
N PRO A 7 -14.13 -4.23 -11.73
CA PRO A 7 -13.90 -5.48 -11.01
C PRO A 7 -12.52 -6.05 -11.36
N GLN A 8 -11.76 -6.45 -10.34
CA GLN A 8 -10.43 -7.02 -10.49
C GLN A 8 -10.34 -8.42 -9.89
N SER A 9 -9.51 -9.26 -10.49
CA SER A 9 -9.10 -10.53 -9.88
C SER A 9 -8.06 -10.27 -8.79
N ARG A 10 -7.95 -11.20 -7.83
CA ARG A 10 -6.87 -11.21 -6.84
C ARG A 10 -5.49 -11.17 -7.49
N HIS A 11 -5.29 -11.93 -8.57
CA HIS A 11 -4.03 -11.94 -9.33
C HIS A 11 -3.67 -10.55 -9.84
N ALA A 12 -4.62 -9.85 -10.49
CA ALA A 12 -4.39 -8.49 -11.00
C ALA A 12 -4.09 -7.49 -9.87
N ARG A 13 -4.76 -7.61 -8.71
CA ARG A 13 -4.41 -6.81 -7.53
C ARG A 13 -2.99 -7.08 -7.05
N MET A 14 -2.58 -8.34 -6.96
CA MET A 14 -1.24 -8.71 -6.51
C MET A 14 -0.14 -8.28 -7.48
N GLU A 15 -0.40 -8.24 -8.79
CA GLU A 15 0.53 -7.66 -9.77
C GLU A 15 0.78 -6.16 -9.49
N ARG A 16 -0.28 -5.40 -9.17
CA ARG A 16 -0.17 -3.98 -8.80
C ARG A 16 0.56 -3.79 -7.47
N VAL A 17 0.28 -4.64 -6.48
CA VAL A 17 1.01 -4.66 -5.19
C VAL A 17 2.51 -4.86 -5.44
N ASN A 18 2.87 -5.88 -6.23
CA ASN A 18 4.27 -6.18 -6.53
C ASN A 18 4.95 -5.03 -7.28
N ALA A 19 4.28 -4.43 -8.27
CA ALA A 19 4.81 -3.28 -9.00
C ALA A 19 5.08 -2.08 -8.07
N LEU A 20 4.16 -1.78 -7.15
CA LEU A 20 4.35 -0.72 -6.16
C LEU A 20 5.51 -1.05 -5.20
N VAL A 21 5.63 -2.31 -4.75
CA VAL A 21 6.75 -2.73 -3.89
C VAL A 21 8.09 -2.55 -4.60
N GLU A 22 8.20 -2.89 -5.89
CA GLU A 22 9.43 -2.66 -6.66
C GLU A 22 9.74 -1.17 -6.83
N GLN A 23 8.71 -0.34 -7.04
CA GLN A 23 8.89 1.12 -7.05
C GLN A 23 9.40 1.64 -5.71
N LEU A 24 8.82 1.19 -4.59
CA LEU A 24 9.26 1.59 -3.25
C LEU A 24 10.71 1.16 -2.96
N LYS A 25 11.11 -0.03 -3.39
CA LYS A 25 12.49 -0.49 -3.31
C LYS A 25 13.43 0.41 -4.10
N ALA A 26 13.03 0.83 -5.30
CA ALA A 26 13.83 1.74 -6.12
C ALA A 26 13.94 3.15 -5.50
N ASP A 27 12.85 3.68 -4.95
CA ASP A 27 12.79 5.04 -4.39
C ASP A 27 13.56 5.16 -3.05
N TYR A 28 13.48 4.14 -2.20
CA TYR A 28 14.01 4.18 -0.83
C TYR A 28 15.28 3.34 -0.62
N GLY A 29 15.53 2.31 -1.43
CA GLY A 29 16.69 1.43 -1.31
C GLY A 29 16.82 0.82 0.08
N ASP A 30 18.02 0.84 0.64
CA ASP A 30 18.32 0.31 1.99
C ASP A 30 17.57 1.03 3.12
N ARG A 31 16.95 2.18 2.84
CA ARG A 31 16.10 2.88 3.82
C ARG A 31 14.72 2.21 3.94
N LEU A 32 14.27 1.42 2.97
CA LEU A 32 13.00 0.69 3.07
C LEU A 32 13.17 -0.51 4.00
N LEU A 33 12.69 -0.40 5.24
CA LEU A 33 12.86 -1.42 6.26
C LEU A 33 11.80 -2.53 6.15
N ALA A 34 10.57 -2.16 5.81
CA ALA A 34 9.46 -3.09 5.69
C ALA A 34 8.36 -2.57 4.77
N VAL A 35 7.64 -3.49 4.15
CA VAL A 35 6.36 -3.24 3.46
C VAL A 35 5.36 -4.28 3.94
N GLY A 36 4.21 -3.81 4.46
CA GLY A 36 3.12 -4.65 4.92
C GLY A 36 1.86 -4.40 4.10
N LEU A 37 1.34 -5.46 3.47
CA LEU A 37 0.00 -5.47 2.90
C LEU A 37 -1.00 -5.79 4.02
N TYR A 38 -2.12 -5.08 4.08
CA TYR A 38 -3.18 -5.38 5.04
C TYR A 38 -4.56 -5.41 4.35
N GLY A 39 -5.63 -5.44 5.15
CA GLY A 39 -7.00 -5.43 4.64
C GLY A 39 -7.43 -6.76 4.01
N SER A 40 -8.46 -6.70 3.17
CA SER A 40 -9.04 -7.91 2.55
C SER A 40 -8.06 -8.63 1.62
N THR A 41 -7.21 -7.89 0.92
CA THR A 41 -6.19 -8.44 0.00
C THR A 41 -5.13 -9.25 0.75
N ALA A 42 -4.70 -8.81 1.94
CA ALA A 42 -3.76 -9.60 2.76
C ALA A 42 -4.37 -10.89 3.32
N ASN A 43 -5.68 -10.92 3.54
CA ASN A 43 -6.39 -12.02 4.20
C ASN A 43 -7.05 -13.02 3.25
N ASP A 44 -6.75 -12.98 1.94
CA ASP A 44 -7.41 -13.82 0.92
C ASP A 44 -8.95 -13.70 0.92
N THR A 45 -9.49 -12.55 1.35
CA THR A 45 -10.94 -12.28 1.43
C THR A 45 -11.39 -11.14 0.51
N ASP A 46 -10.52 -10.75 -0.43
CA ASP A 46 -10.76 -9.66 -1.37
C ASP A 46 -11.82 -10.01 -2.44
N GLY A 47 -12.86 -9.19 -2.52
CA GLY A 47 -13.92 -9.29 -3.52
C GLY A 47 -13.56 -8.56 -4.82
N PRO A 48 -14.41 -8.56 -5.85
CA PRO A 48 -14.10 -7.93 -7.14
C PRO A 48 -13.76 -6.44 -7.05
N PHE A 49 -14.24 -5.72 -6.04
CA PHE A 49 -14.05 -4.27 -5.89
C PHE A 49 -13.19 -3.87 -4.69
N SER A 50 -12.53 -4.83 -4.04
CA SER A 50 -11.58 -4.53 -2.96
C SER A 50 -10.46 -3.64 -3.45
N ASP A 51 -10.05 -2.70 -2.61
CA ASP A 51 -8.89 -1.84 -2.79
C ASP A 51 -7.60 -2.53 -2.32
N ILE A 52 -6.49 -1.81 -2.48
CA ILE A 52 -5.16 -2.24 -2.03
C ILE A 52 -4.72 -1.28 -0.92
N GLU A 53 -4.29 -1.85 0.20
CA GLU A 53 -3.88 -1.09 1.37
C GLU A 53 -2.52 -1.58 1.86
N LEU A 54 -1.52 -0.69 1.88
CA LEU A 54 -0.18 -0.99 2.38
C LEU A 54 0.26 0.03 3.43
N PHE A 55 1.13 -0.40 4.33
CA PHE A 55 1.99 0.53 5.04
C PHE A 55 3.46 0.14 4.86
N CYS A 56 4.35 1.12 4.90
CA CYS A 56 5.78 0.94 4.74
C CYS A 56 6.52 1.63 5.87
N VAL A 57 7.60 0.99 6.33
CA VAL A 57 8.50 1.56 7.32
C VAL A 57 9.78 1.98 6.61
N VAL A 58 10.13 3.26 6.69
CA VAL A 58 11.30 3.84 6.03
C VAL A 58 12.21 4.47 7.08
N GLN A 59 13.51 4.23 6.97
CA GLN A 59 14.55 4.90 7.76
C GLN A 59 14.72 6.35 7.30
N GLU A 60 13.74 7.19 7.66
CA GLU A 60 13.67 8.63 7.39
C GLU A 60 13.08 9.29 8.63
N LYS A 61 13.60 10.42 9.10
CA LYS A 61 13.10 11.02 10.34
C LYS A 61 11.81 11.78 10.10
N GLU A 62 10.91 11.72 11.07
CA GLU A 62 9.64 12.48 11.11
C GLU A 62 8.69 12.12 9.96
N LEU A 63 8.81 10.90 9.42
CA LEU A 63 7.93 10.40 8.38
C LEU A 63 6.65 9.84 8.99
N ASP A 64 5.52 10.50 8.74
CA ASP A 64 4.16 10.02 9.01
C ASP A 64 3.25 10.60 7.93
N ARG A 65 3.10 9.88 6.80
CA ARG A 65 2.40 10.39 5.62
C ARG A 65 1.52 9.32 5.00
N LYS A 66 0.30 9.71 4.62
CA LYS A 66 -0.62 8.91 3.82
C LYS A 66 -0.62 9.38 2.36
N GLN A 67 -0.55 8.44 1.43
CA GLN A 67 -0.74 8.65 0.00
C GLN A 67 -1.91 7.81 -0.49
N VAL A 68 -2.79 8.41 -1.30
CA VAL A 68 -3.95 7.73 -1.86
C VAL A 68 -4.02 8.01 -3.35
N TRP A 69 -4.09 6.96 -4.15
CA TRP A 69 -4.34 7.05 -5.59
C TRP A 69 -5.67 6.40 -5.91
N ILE A 70 -6.49 7.09 -6.73
CA ILE A 70 -7.78 6.60 -7.20
C ILE A 70 -7.80 6.73 -8.72
N ASN A 71 -8.04 5.62 -9.41
CA ASN A 71 -8.21 5.55 -10.86
C ASN A 71 -9.36 4.57 -11.20
N GLU A 72 -9.58 4.30 -12.49
CA GLU A 72 -10.63 3.36 -12.94
C GLU A 72 -10.38 1.92 -12.46
N GLU A 73 -9.13 1.56 -12.19
CA GLU A 73 -8.75 0.24 -11.66
C GLU A 73 -9.01 0.13 -10.15
N GLY A 74 -9.34 1.23 -9.47
CA GLY A 74 -9.68 1.28 -8.06
C GLY A 74 -8.79 2.18 -7.23
N LYS A 75 -8.70 1.87 -5.93
CA LYS A 75 -8.00 2.67 -4.93
C LYS A 75 -6.75 1.93 -4.44
N ILE A 76 -5.65 2.65 -4.30
CA ILE A 76 -4.46 2.22 -3.56
C ILE A 76 -4.20 3.22 -2.44
N GLU A 77 -4.02 2.71 -1.24
CA GLU A 77 -3.65 3.47 -0.05
C GLU A 77 -2.28 3.01 0.43
N LEU A 78 -1.38 3.97 0.63
CA LEU A 78 -0.03 3.75 1.15
C LEU A 78 0.23 4.66 2.34
N ASP A 79 0.38 4.04 3.50
CA ASP A 79 0.88 4.68 4.71
C ASP A 79 2.41 4.57 4.78
N LEU A 80 3.11 5.69 4.99
CA LEU A 80 4.56 5.77 5.11
C LEU A 80 4.92 6.24 6.52
N TYR A 81 5.69 5.42 7.23
CA TYR A 81 6.08 5.67 8.61
C TYR A 81 7.60 5.58 8.78
N ASP A 82 8.13 6.42 9.67
CA ASP A 82 9.39 6.15 10.32
C ASP A 82 9.23 5.11 11.44
N PRO A 83 10.32 4.49 11.93
CA PRO A 83 10.23 3.50 13.00
C PRO A 83 9.58 4.03 14.29
N GLU A 84 9.74 5.32 14.62
CA GLU A 84 9.15 5.90 15.83
C GLU A 84 7.64 6.10 15.68
N ALA A 85 7.15 6.46 14.49
CA ALA A 85 5.75 6.60 14.15
C ALA A 85 5.01 5.27 14.27
N VAL A 86 5.65 4.16 13.87
CA VAL A 86 5.10 2.81 14.09
C VAL A 86 4.90 2.54 15.58
N VAL A 87 5.90 2.80 16.42
CA VAL A 87 5.80 2.60 17.88
C VAL A 87 4.70 3.48 18.48
N ARG A 88 4.64 4.77 18.10
CA ARG A 88 3.61 5.70 18.60
C ARG A 88 2.18 5.27 18.26
N LYS A 89 1.95 4.64 17.12
CA LYS A 89 0.61 4.19 16.68
C LYS A 89 0.22 2.82 17.24
N ALA A 90 1.18 2.06 17.78
CA ALA A 90 0.96 0.73 18.35
C ALA A 90 0.56 0.74 19.84
N THR A 91 0.60 1.91 20.49
CA THR A 91 0.28 2.12 21.91
C THR A 91 -0.94 2.99 22.08
#